data_AF-A0A444WZB3-F1
#
_entry.id   AF-A0A444WZB3-F1
#
_cell.length_a   1.000
_cell.length_b   1.000
_cell.length_c   1.000
_cell.angle_alpha   90.00
_cell.angle_beta   90.00
_cell.angle_gamma   90.00
#
_symmetry.space_group_name_H-M   'P 1'
#
loop_
_entity.id
_entity.type
_entity.pdbx_description
1 polymer ?
#
loop_
_entity_poly.entity_id
_entity_poly.type
_entity_poly.pdbx_seq_one_letter_code
_entity_poly.pdbx_strand_id
1 'polypeptide(L)'
;MCFTQCKNLMQRGLTPLKDAKYLTNGHLETIIDWILGMKNLSLRDLPGIYHTTDPNDKLLESVVEQIEAASRASAILLPTFDAWRLMC
;
A
#
# COMPACT_ATOMS: atom_id res chain seq x y z
N MET A 1 4.90 -5.45 -4.59
CA MET A 1 5.46 -4.08 -4.64
C MET A 1 4.56 -3.04 -4.00
N CYS A 2 3.23 -3.16 -4.03
CA CYS A 2 2.33 -2.23 -3.33
C CYS A 2 2.71 -1.97 -1.86
N PHE A 3 3.18 -3.01 -1.15
CA PHE A 3 3.65 -2.87 0.24
C PHE A 3 4.72 -1.80 0.41
N THR A 4 5.69 -1.68 -0.50
CA THR A 4 6.79 -0.70 -0.37
C THR A 4 6.31 0.75 -0.35
N GLN A 5 5.06 1.00 -0.76
CA GLN A 5 4.45 2.33 -0.78
C GLN A 5 3.75 2.71 0.53
N CYS A 6 3.79 1.85 1.56
CA CYS A 6 3.14 2.08 2.85
C CYS A 6 3.47 3.45 3.45
N LYS A 7 4.76 3.81 3.53
CA LYS A 7 5.19 5.12 4.05
C LYS A 7 4.69 6.29 3.20
N ASN A 8 4.68 6.15 1.87
CA ASN A 8 4.18 7.18 0.97
C ASN A 8 2.67 7.41 1.16
N LEU A 9 1.90 6.34 1.33
CA LEU A 9 0.46 6.42 1.62
C LEU A 9 0.21 7.13 2.95
N MET A 10 1.02 6.85 3.97
CA MET A 10 0.93 7.51 5.28
C MET A 10 1.30 8.99 5.22
N GLN A 11 2.41 9.34 4.58
CA GLN A 11 2.86 10.73 4.42
C GLN A 11 1.86 11.57 3.62
N ARG A 12 1.14 10.95 2.69
CA ARG A 12 0.08 11.59 1.90
C ARG A 12 -1.28 11.61 2.60
N GLY A 13 -1.39 11.02 3.79
CA GLY A 13 -2.64 10.96 4.57
C GLY A 13 -3.73 10.10 3.93
N LEU A 14 -3.34 9.11 3.12
CA LEU A 14 -4.25 8.16 2.47
C LEU A 14 -4.54 6.92 3.35
N THR A 15 -3.66 6.64 4.31
CA THR A 15 -3.83 5.60 5.34
C THR A 15 -3.09 6.03 6.62
N PRO A 16 -3.55 5.67 7.82
CA PRO A 16 -4.88 5.14 8.11
C PRO A 16 -5.96 6.19 7.84
N LEU A 17 -7.20 5.72 7.60
CA LEU A 17 -8.36 6.55 7.34
C LEU A 17 -8.79 7.30 8.61
N LYS A 18 -9.25 8.54 8.44
CA LYS A 18 -9.66 9.39 9.58
C LYS A 18 -10.98 8.94 10.22
N ASP A 19 -11.88 8.34 9.44
CA ASP A 19 -13.22 7.94 9.85
C ASP A 19 -13.74 6.84 8.91
N ALA A 20 -14.60 5.96 9.40
CA ALA A 20 -15.24 4.91 8.60
C ALA A 20 -16.04 5.45 7.40
N LYS A 21 -16.48 6.71 7.42
CA LYS A 21 -17.10 7.42 6.29
C LYS A 21 -16.21 7.39 5.04
N TYR A 22 -14.89 7.34 5.19
CA TYR A 22 -13.95 7.28 4.06
C TYR A 22 -14.05 5.96 3.27
N LEU A 23 -14.70 4.94 3.81
CA LEU A 23 -14.97 3.69 3.08
C LEU A 23 -16.13 3.83 2.07
N THR A 24 -16.98 4.85 2.22
CA THR A 24 -18.22 5.01 1.43
C THR A 24 -18.35 6.37 0.73
N ASN A 25 -17.55 7.38 1.11
CA ASN A 25 -17.68 8.76 0.63
C ASN A 25 -16.97 9.06 -0.70
N GLY A 26 -16.50 8.06 -1.43
CA GLY A 26 -15.72 8.27 -2.65
C GLY A 26 -14.20 8.35 -2.45
N HIS A 27 -13.69 8.29 -1.21
CA HIS A 27 -12.24 8.41 -0.97
C HIS A 27 -11.44 7.23 -1.55
N LEU A 28 -12.00 6.02 -1.52
CA LEU A 28 -11.33 4.84 -2.08
C LEU A 28 -11.19 4.90 -3.61
N GLU A 29 -11.99 5.73 -4.28
CA GLU A 29 -11.92 6.01 -5.71
C GLU A 29 -10.76 6.94 -6.08
N THR A 30 -10.01 7.45 -5.10
CA THR A 30 -8.82 8.29 -5.32
C THR A 30 -7.81 7.54 -6.18
N ILE A 31 -7.48 8.11 -7.34
CA ILE A 31 -6.49 7.56 -8.26
C ILE A 31 -5.08 7.75 -7.71
N ILE A 32 -4.28 6.69 -7.81
CA ILE A 32 -2.88 6.64 -7.40
C ILE A 32 -2.03 6.59 -8.67
N ASP A 33 -1.59 7.77 -9.10
CA ASP A 33 -0.79 7.99 -10.32
C ASP A 33 0.71 8.16 -10.06
N TRP A 34 1.10 8.30 -8.79
CA TRP A 34 2.48 8.55 -8.37
C TRP A 34 3.31 7.28 -8.17
N ILE A 35 2.71 6.09 -8.26
CA ILE A 35 3.44 4.82 -8.20
C ILE A 35 3.91 4.46 -9.62
N LEU A 36 5.22 4.53 -9.85
CA LEU A 36 5.83 4.11 -11.11
C LEU A 36 5.60 2.61 -11.35
N GLY A 37 5.20 2.23 -12.56
CA GLY A 37 4.87 0.85 -12.95
C GLY A 37 3.38 0.53 -12.89
N MET A 38 2.64 1.16 -11.97
CA MET A 38 1.22 0.91 -11.77
C MET A 38 0.38 2.08 -12.28
N LYS A 39 -0.33 1.88 -13.39
CA LYS A 39 -1.27 2.89 -13.95
C LYS A 39 -2.71 2.54 -13.62
N ASN A 40 -3.54 3.57 -13.48
CA ASN A 40 -5.00 3.46 -13.27
C ASN A 40 -5.41 2.66 -12.02
N LEU A 41 -4.59 2.67 -10.98
CA LEU A 41 -4.98 2.13 -9.67
C LEU A 41 -5.75 3.17 -8.88
N SER A 42 -6.80 2.75 -8.21
CA SER A 42 -7.46 3.51 -7.15
C SER A 42 -6.97 3.04 -5.78
N LEU A 43 -7.20 3.85 -4.74
CA LEU A 43 -6.94 3.45 -3.35
C LEU A 43 -7.70 2.16 -2.97
N ARG A 44 -8.87 1.93 -3.57
CA ARG A 44 -9.68 0.71 -3.43
C ARG A 44 -8.96 -0.54 -3.91
N ASP A 45 -8.11 -0.42 -4.94
CA ASP A 45 -7.41 -1.55 -5.55
C ASP A 45 -6.20 -2.00 -4.72
N LEU A 46 -5.79 -1.20 -3.73
CA LEU A 46 -4.72 -1.57 -2.82
C LEU A 46 -5.19 -2.62 -1.79
N PRO A 47 -4.27 -3.42 -1.22
CA PRO A 47 -4.58 -4.34 -0.14
C PRO A 47 -5.37 -3.68 1.01
N GLY A 48 -6.36 -4.40 1.56
CA GLY A 48 -7.27 -3.88 2.58
C GLY A 48 -6.60 -3.42 3.89
N ILE A 49 -5.33 -3.77 4.12
CA ILE A 49 -4.51 -3.21 5.21
C ILE A 49 -4.46 -1.68 5.20
N TYR A 50 -4.59 -1.05 4.03
CA TYR A 50 -4.58 0.41 3.87
C TYR A 50 -5.95 1.05 4.11
N HIS A 51 -6.99 0.24 4.34
CA HIS A 51 -8.35 0.71 4.58
C HIS A 51 -8.72 0.66 6.06
N THR A 52 -7.71 0.71 6.94
CA THR A 52 -7.89 0.73 8.40
C THR A 52 -8.17 2.14 8.89
N THR A 53 -9.06 2.27 9.88
CA THR A 53 -9.29 3.52 10.62
C THR A 53 -8.49 3.61 11.91
N ASP A 54 -7.77 2.55 12.27
CA ASP A 54 -6.97 2.52 13.50
C ASP A 54 -5.62 3.20 13.26
N PRO A 55 -5.32 4.33 13.94
CA PRO A 55 -4.02 4.99 13.85
C PRO A 55 -2.86 4.14 14.39
N ASN A 56 -3.15 3.13 15.22
CA ASN A 56 -2.18 2.22 15.82
C ASN A 56 -2.34 0.79 15.28
N ASP A 57 -2.81 0.64 14.04
CA ASP A 57 -2.96 -0.66 13.40
C ASP A 57 -1.62 -1.40 13.37
N LYS A 58 -1.51 -2.46 14.19
CA LYS A 58 -0.27 -3.24 14.34
C LYS A 58 0.16 -3.91 13.05
N LEU A 59 -0.78 -4.25 12.16
CA LEU A 59 -0.46 -4.85 10.88
C LEU A 59 0.18 -3.81 9.96
N LEU A 60 -0.37 -2.59 9.95
CA LEU A 60 0.19 -1.45 9.20
C LEU A 60 1.60 -1.10 9.71
N GLU A 61 1.80 -1.03 11.03
CA GLU A 61 3.10 -0.81 11.66
C GLU A 61 4.11 -1.90 11.27
N SER A 62 3.73 -3.18 11.42
CA SER A 62 4.59 -4.31 11.07
C SER A 62 4.99 -4.31 9.60
N VAL A 63 4.10 -3.87 8.69
CA VAL A 63 4.44 -3.75 7.27
C VAL A 63 5.54 -2.72 7.05
N VAL A 64 5.50 -1.57 7.74
CA VAL A 64 6.57 -0.57 7.65
C VAL A 64 7.91 -1.16 8.08
N GLU A 65 7.94 -1.85 9.22
CA GLU A 65 9.15 -2.51 9.74
C GLU A 65 9.69 -3.57 8.78
N GLN A 66 8.81 -4.40 8.23
CA GLN A 66 9.18 -5.47 7.28
C GLN A 66 9.74 -4.90 5.98
N ILE A 67 9.20 -3.80 5.47
CA ILE A 67 9.73 -3.13 4.27
C ILE A 67 11.12 -2.58 4.55
N GLU A 68 11.33 -1.95 5.71
CA GLU A 68 12.65 -1.48 6.09
C GLU A 68 13.66 -2.61 6.23
N ALA A 69 13.28 -3.72 6.87
CA ALA A 69 14.12 -4.91 6.97
C ALA A 69 14.45 -5.49 5.59
N ALA A 70 13.45 -5.63 4.71
CA ALA A 70 13.62 -6.11 3.35
C ALA A 70 14.52 -5.18 2.52
N SER A 71 14.45 -3.86 2.72
CA SER A 71 15.31 -2.90 2.02
C SER A 71 16.80 -3.04 2.36
N ARG A 72 17.12 -3.64 3.51
CA ARG A 72 18.48 -3.95 3.96
C ARG A 72 18.92 -5.38 3.66
N ALA A 73 18.03 -6.21 3.12
CA ALA A 73 18.35 -7.60 2.80
C ALA A 73 19.23 -7.68 1.55
N SER A 74 20.19 -8.60 1.54
CA SER A 74 21.05 -8.84 0.37
C SER A 74 20.29 -9.40 -0.83
N ALA A 75 19.15 -10.07 -0.58
CA ALA A 75 18.25 -10.58 -1.60
C ALA A 75 16.82 -10.71 -1.03
N ILE A 76 15.81 -10.55 -1.90
CA ILE A 76 14.39 -10.76 -1.57
C ILE A 76 13.85 -11.84 -2.51
N LEU A 77 13.35 -12.94 -1.96
CA LEU A 77 12.60 -13.92 -2.73
C LEU A 77 11.19 -13.39 -2.94
N LEU A 78 10.87 -13.04 -4.17
CA LEU A 78 9.51 -12.68 -4.58
C LEU A 78 8.93 -13.87 -5.32
N PRO A 79 8.02 -14.65 -4.71
CA PRO A 79 7.34 -15.73 -5.41
C PRO A 79 6.37 -15.11 -6.43
N THR A 80 6.87 -14.89 -7.64
CA THR A 80 6.10 -14.44 -8.80
C THR A 80 6.46 -15.30 -10.01
N PHE A 81 5.51 -15.53 -10.91
CA PHE A 81 5.80 -16.13 -12.20
C PHE A 81 6.33 -15.06 -13.16
N ASP A 82 7.36 -15.38 -13.94
CA ASP A 82 7.97 -14.42 -14.88
C ASP A 82 6.97 -13.88 -15.92
N ALA A 83 5.95 -14.67 -16.28
CA ALA A 83 4.86 -14.23 -17.15
C ALA A 83 4.02 -13.06 -16.60
N TRP A 84 4.12 -12.76 -15.29
CA TRP A 84 3.36 -11.71 -14.61
C TRP A 84 4.23 -10.56 -14.09
N ARG A 85 5.54 -10.56 -14.36
CA ARG A 85 6.47 -9.49 -13.95
C ARG A 85 6.21 -8.14 -14.63
N LEU A 86 5.42 -8.10 -15.70
CA LEU A 86 5.08 -6.89 -16.45
C LEU A 86 3.78 -6.20 -15.98
N MET A 87 3.10 -6.76 -14.97
CA MET A 87 1.89 -6.16 -14.37
C MET A 87 2.19 -5.72 -12.93
N CYS A 88 3.19 -4.86 -12.76
CA CYS A 88 3.48 -4.10 -11.54
C CYS A 88 4.17 -2.80 -11.93
#